data_AF-K1ZML6-F1
#
_entry.id   AF-K1ZML6-F1
#
_cell.length_a   1.000
_cell.length_b   1.000
_cell.length_c   1.000
_cell.angle_alpha   90.00
_cell.angle_beta   90.00
_cell.angle_gamma   90.00
#
_symmetry.space_group_name_H-M   'P 1'
#
loop_
_entity.id
_entity.type
_entity.pdbx_description
1 polymer ?
#
loop_
_entity_poly.entity_id
_entity_poly.type
_entity_poly.pdbx_seq_one_letter_code
_entity_poly.pdbx_strand_id
1 'polypeptide(L)' 'MKVTAILPDEIVREALLLAKTKTITASLIKALTEWIAIQKVNRLRKKLVSRPMEFRDAFSAKQIRQLNRKK' A
#
# COMPACT_ATOMS: atom_id res chain seq x y z
N MET A 1 11.63 -12.75 -17.41
CA MET A 1 12.95 -13.27 -16.95
C MET A 1 12.71 -14.54 -16.14
N LYS A 2 13.47 -15.61 -16.35
CA LYS A 2 13.43 -16.82 -15.51
C LYS A 2 14.43 -16.66 -14.37
N VAL A 3 14.04 -17.05 -13.16
CA VAL A 3 14.84 -16.95 -11.95
C VAL A 3 14.74 -18.27 -11.20
N THR A 4 15.86 -18.75 -10.67
CA THR A 4 15.92 -19.95 -9.81
C THR A 4 16.26 -19.49 -8.39
N ALA A 5 15.53 -19.98 -7.39
CA ALA A 5 15.74 -19.65 -5.99
C ALA A 5 15.51 -20.90 -5.12
N ILE A 6 16.24 -20.98 -4.01
CA ILE A 6 16.04 -22.00 -2.98
C ILE A 6 15.13 -21.39 -1.92
N LEU A 7 14.00 -22.04 -1.64
CA LEU A 7 12.98 -21.58 -0.69
C LEU A 7 12.63 -22.73 0.27
N PRO A 8 12.35 -22.43 1.55
CA PRO A 8 11.82 -23.42 2.48
C PRO A 8 10.44 -23.92 2.05
N ASP A 9 10.23 -25.23 2.09
CA ASP A 9 8.96 -25.88 1.71
C ASP A 9 7.75 -25.34 2.48
N GLU A 10 7.94 -25.06 3.77
CA GLU A 10 6.91 -24.54 4.66
C GLU A 10 6.37 -23.19 4.15
N ILE A 11 7.27 -22.28 3.79
CA ILE A 11 6.93 -20.97 3.22
C ILE A 11 6.19 -21.13 1.89
N VAL A 12 6.67 -22.04 1.03
CA VAL A 12 6.03 -22.32 -0.27
C VAL A 12 4.60 -22.80 -0.08
N ARG A 13 4.37 -23.74 0.85
CA ARG A 13 3.04 -24.29 1.15
C ARG A 13 2.09 -23.22 1.71
N GLU A 14 2.56 -22.42 2.65
CA GLU A 14 1.77 -21.35 3.25
C GLU A 14 1.41 -20.27 2.22
N ALA A 15 2.37 -19.85 1.40
CA ALA A 15 2.14 -18.86 0.35
C ALA A 15 1.11 -19.35 -0.68
N LEU A 16 1.15 -20.63 -1.08
CA LEU A 16 0.16 -21.22 -1.98
C LEU A 16 -1.25 -21.22 -1.37
N LEU A 17 -1.36 -21.57 -0.09
CA LEU A 17 -2.62 -21.62 0.65
C LEU A 17 -3.24 -20.23 0.80
N LEU A 18 -2.44 -19.22 1.17
CA LEU A 18 -2.88 -17.82 1.30
C LEU A 18 -3.23 -17.19 -0.05
N ALA A 19 -2.43 -17.48 -1.09
CA ALA A 19 -2.68 -16.95 -2.42
C ALA A 19 -3.90 -17.60 -3.10
N LYS A 20 -4.32 -18.78 -2.64
CA LYS A 20 -5.37 -19.63 -3.26
C LYS A 20 -5.05 -19.95 -4.72
N THR A 21 -3.78 -20.21 -5.01
CA THR A 21 -3.28 -20.48 -6.37
C THR A 21 -2.61 -21.85 -6.43
N LYS A 22 -2.60 -22.46 -7.62
CA LYS A 22 -1.97 -23.78 -7.84
C LYS A 22 -0.45 -23.70 -8.07
N THR A 23 0.12 -22.52 -8.29
CA THR A 23 1.54 -22.36 -8.68
C THR A 23 2.27 -21.36 -7.79
N ILE A 24 3.50 -21.69 -7.42
CA ILE A 24 4.34 -20.82 -6.57
C ILE A 24 4.65 -19.49 -7.26
N THR A 25 4.82 -19.50 -8.59
CA THR A 25 5.04 -18.29 -9.37
C THR A 25 3.89 -17.28 -9.21
N ALA A 26 2.63 -17.75 -9.26
CA ALA A 26 1.48 -16.86 -9.08
C ALA A 26 1.42 -16.31 -7.65
N SER A 27 1.69 -17.15 -6.65
CA SER A 27 1.76 -16.72 -5.24
C SER A 27 2.85 -15.66 -5.03
N LEU A 28 4.04 -15.87 -5.59
CA LEU A 28 5.16 -14.93 -5.51
C LEU A 28 4.85 -13.60 -6.20
N ILE A 29 4.25 -13.63 -7.40
CA ILE A 29 3.85 -12.40 -8.10
C ILE A 29 2.88 -11.59 -7.22
N LYS A 30 1.87 -12.25 -6.63
CA LYS A 30 0.91 -11.60 -5.75
C LYS A 30 1.59 -11.00 -4.51
N ALA A 31 2.37 -11.81 -3.78
CA ALA A 31 3.05 -11.39 -2.57
C ALA A 31 4.02 -10.21 -2.83
N LEU A 32 4.81 -10.28 -3.90
CA LEU A 32 5.74 -9.20 -4.27
C LEU A 32 5.00 -7.92 -4.66
N THR A 33 3.88 -8.03 -5.38
CA THR A 33 3.07 -6.86 -5.78
C THR A 33 2.48 -6.17 -4.57
N GLU A 34 1.90 -6.94 -3.65
CA GLU A 34 1.34 -6.43 -2.39
C GLU A 34 2.42 -5.80 -1.51
N TRP A 35 3.59 -6.45 -1.39
CA TRP A 35 4.72 -5.91 -0.66
C TRP A 35 5.19 -4.57 -1.23
N ILE A 36 5.35 -4.47 -2.55
CA ILE A 36 5.73 -3.21 -3.22
C ILE A 36 4.71 -2.11 -2.94
N ALA A 37 3.40 -2.42 -2.95
CA ALA A 37 2.36 -1.45 -2.63
C ALA A 37 2.49 -0.96 -1.18
N ILE A 38 2.70 -1.86 -0.22
CA ILE A 38 2.94 -1.51 1.20
C ILE A 38 4.16 -0.61 1.33
N GLN A 39 5.27 -0.92 0.66
CA GLN A 39 6.47 -0.09 0.70
C GLN A 39 6.25 1.31 0.11
N LYS A 40 5.43 1.43 -0.95
CA LYS A 40 5.03 2.73 -1.50
C LYS A 40 4.23 3.55 -0.50
N VAL A 41 3.26 2.93 0.19
CA VAL A 41 2.46 3.59 1.24
C VAL A 41 3.34 4.02 2.41
N ASN A 42 4.23 3.16 2.89
CA ASN A 42 5.15 3.49 3.99
C ASN A 42 6.08 4.64 3.63
N ARG A 43 6.59 4.68 2.39
CA ARG A 43 7.39 5.79 1.90
C ARG A 43 6.61 7.11 1.84
N LEU A 44 5.34 7.06 1.40
CA LEU A 44 4.46 8.23 1.43
C LEU A 44 4.20 8.70 2.86
N ARG A 45 3.93 7.78 3.78
CA ARG A 45 3.75 8.09 5.21
C ARG A 45 4.95 8.84 5.77
N LYS A 46 6.18 8.35 5.51
CA LYS A 46 7.41 9.02 5.96
C LYS A 46 7.53 10.45 5.43
N LYS A 47 7.16 10.68 4.16
CA LYS A 47 7.14 12.03 3.57
C LYS A 47 6.08 12.92 4.23
N LEU A 48 4.89 12.37 4.50
CA LEU A 48 3.82 13.10 5.17
C LEU A 48 4.23 13.50 6.59
N VAL A 49 4.90 12.62 7.35
CA VAL A 49 5.41 12.95 8.69
C VAL A 49 6.46 14.06 8.63
N SER A 50 7.34 14.07 7.61
CA SER A 50 8.34 15.12 7.46
C SER A 50 7.78 16.50 7.09
N ARG A 51 6.59 16.54 6.49
CA ARG A 51 5.87 17.75 6.06
C ARG A 51 4.37 17.47 6.17
N PRO A 52 3.80 17.54 7.39
CA PRO A 52 2.39 17.27 7.58
C PRO A 52 1.57 18.25 6.74
N MET A 53 0.53 17.76 6.09
CA MET A 53 -0.48 18.65 5.53
C MET A 53 -1.25 19.24 6.69
N GLU A 54 -1.05 20.53 6.92
CA GLU A 54 -1.82 21.28 7.90
C GLU A 54 -3.09 21.81 7.24
N PHE A 55 -4.20 21.77 7.99
CA PHE A 55 -5.36 22.53 7.59
C PHE A 55 -5.02 24.02 7.65
N ARG A 56 -5.62 24.83 6.77
CA ARG A 56 -5.49 26.30 6.88
C ARG A 56 -5.92 26.74 8.28
N ASP A 57 -5.23 27.74 8.81
CA ASP A 57 -5.60 28.36 10.08
C ASP A 57 -7.10 28.72 10.10
N ALA A 58 -7.74 28.43 11.24
CA ALA A 58 -9.18 28.59 11.45
C ALA A 58 -10.09 27.71 10.56
N PHE A 59 -9.57 26.61 9.99
CA PHE A 59 -10.37 25.64 9.23
C PHE A 59 -11.65 25.25 9.98
N SER A 60 -12.79 25.58 9.39
CA SER A 60 -14.10 25.20 9.92
C SER A 60 -15.04 24.80 8.80
N ALA A 61 -15.93 23.84 9.11
CA ALA A 61 -16.99 23.45 8.20
C ALA A 61 -17.87 24.64 7.77
N LYS A 62 -17.99 25.67 8.63
CA LYS A 62 -18.71 26.91 8.33
C LYS A 62 -18.04 27.71 7.20
N GLN A 63 -16.72 27.90 7.26
CA GLN A 63 -15.96 28.61 6.22
C GLN A 63 -16.03 27.90 4.87
N ILE A 64 -15.85 26.58 4.83
CA ILE A 64 -15.92 25.79 3.59
C ILE A 64 -17.32 25.86 2.97
N ARG A 65 -18.38 25.75 3.78
CA ARG A 65 -19.77 25.89 3.29
C ARG A 65 -20.04 27.29 2.75
N GLN A 66 -19.52 28.34 3.36
CA GLN A 66 -19.66 29.71 2.85
C GLN A 66 -18.94 29.91 1.52
N LEU A 67 -17.71 29.38 1.38
CA LEU A 67 -16.97 29.42 0.12
C LEU A 67 -17.73 28.72 -1.01
N ASN A 68 -18.23 27.51 -0.74
CA ASN A 68 -18.95 26.71 -1.75
C ASN A 68 -20.31 27.30 -2.13
N ARG A 69 -20.91 28.13 -1.26
CA ARG A 69 -22.20 28.82 -1.49
C ARG A 69 -22.04 30.20 -2.14
N LYS A 70 -20.82 30.72 -2.30
CA LYS A 70 -20.53 31.98 -3.02
C LYS A 70 -20.46 31.80 -4.55
N LYS A 71 -20.86 30.64 -5.05
CA LYS A 71 -20.94 30.34 -6.48
C LYS A 71 -22.37 30.50 -6.99
#